data_AF-A0A428QNN4-F1
#
_entry.id   AF-A0A428QNN4-F1
#
_cell.length_a   1.000
_cell.length_b   1.000
_cell.length_c   1.000
_cell.angle_alpha   90.00
_cell.angle_beta   90.00
_cell.angle_gamma   90.00
#
_symmetry.space_group_name_H-M   'P 1'
#
loop_
_entity.id
_entity.type
_entity.pdbx_description
1 polymer ?
#
loop_
_entity_poly.entity_id
_entity_poly.type
_entity_poly.pdbx_seq_one_letter_code
_entity_poly.pdbx_strand_id
1 'polypeptide(L)'
;MMLAGDFPYVLMKSLVEILSNHKNHLYPSAHRFPGSERRTPHPSPLAKRYEGEALVVTLSSSRDPTEHSLILELLLSRLVKGQQSLRLFMQLNIRSRDIISLQQTMASGQVHECESCFAEYPVNRLIHCDGHHPHLFCPKCCATNAETQISRSKHELRCMSIEDCTAGFSVGEQAKYLSVDHIKALGRIEKDYAV
;
A
#
# COMPACT_ATOMS: atom_id res chain seq x y z
N MET A 1 23.11 5.23 -19.06
CA MET A 1 21.94 5.94 -19.63
C MET A 1 20.87 5.97 -18.55
N MET A 2 20.85 7.05 -17.76
CA MET A 2 20.16 7.18 -16.47
C MET A 2 18.72 6.70 -16.39
N LEU A 3 17.92 6.85 -17.45
CA LEU A 3 16.50 6.52 -17.38
C LEU A 3 16.20 5.03 -17.60
N ALA A 4 17.10 4.28 -18.25
CA ALA A 4 16.87 2.85 -18.51
C ALA A 4 17.01 1.99 -17.25
N GLY A 5 17.93 2.35 -16.35
CA GLY A 5 18.07 1.69 -15.04
C GLY A 5 17.00 2.11 -14.04
N ASP A 6 16.59 3.37 -14.09
CA ASP A 6 15.58 3.92 -13.19
C ASP A 6 14.14 3.59 -13.66
N PHE A 7 13.91 3.31 -14.94
CA PHE A 7 12.60 2.96 -15.53
C PHE A 7 12.71 1.80 -16.54
N PRO A 8 13.05 0.58 -16.10
CA PRO A 8 13.37 -0.55 -16.98
C PRO A 8 12.20 -1.02 -17.87
N TYR A 9 10.97 -0.64 -17.53
CA TYR A 9 9.75 -1.01 -18.26
C TYR A 9 9.20 0.12 -19.15
N VAL A 10 9.82 1.30 -19.14
CA VAL A 10 9.40 2.42 -19.99
C VAL A 10 10.32 2.47 -21.19
N LEU A 11 9.74 2.30 -22.38
CA LEU A 11 10.47 2.40 -23.64
C LEU A 11 11.15 3.77 -23.72
N MET A 12 12.47 3.78 -23.98
CA MET A 12 13.27 5.01 -24.02
C MET A 12 12.73 6.06 -25.00
N LYS A 13 12.10 5.62 -26.09
CA LYS A 13 11.38 6.51 -27.02
C LYS A 13 10.28 7.32 -26.34
N SER A 14 9.50 6.69 -25.45
CA SER A 14 8.38 7.31 -24.73
C SER A 14 8.87 8.28 -23.67
N LEU A 15 9.98 7.97 -23.00
CA LEU A 15 10.63 8.90 -22.06
C LEU A 15 11.19 10.13 -22.77
N VAL A 16 11.87 9.94 -23.90
CA VAL A 16 12.41 11.04 -24.71
C VAL A 16 11.28 11.90 -25.28
N GLU A 17 10.17 11.29 -25.70
CA GLU A 17 8.98 11.99 -26.19
C GLU A 17 8.29 12.80 -25.08
N ILE A 18 8.06 12.21 -23.90
CA ILE A 18 7.51 12.90 -22.72
C ILE A 18 8.43 14.07 -22.33
N LEU A 19 9.74 13.85 -22.21
CA LEU A 19 10.69 14.92 -21.87
C LEU A 19 10.71 16.01 -22.93
N SER A 20 10.70 15.67 -24.23
CA SER A 20 10.68 16.64 -25.33
C SER A 20 9.39 17.47 -25.32
N ASN A 21 8.24 16.83 -25.06
CA ASN A 21 6.93 17.47 -24.93
C ASN A 21 6.85 18.41 -23.72
N HIS A 22 7.67 18.16 -22.70
CA HIS A 22 7.83 19.03 -21.53
C HIS A 22 9.10 19.90 -21.56
N LYS A 23 9.69 20.15 -22.75
CA LYS A 23 10.89 21.01 -22.96
C LYS A 23 12.14 20.57 -22.17
N ASN A 24 12.30 19.27 -21.93
CA ASN A 24 13.30 18.68 -21.03
C ASN A 24 13.20 19.12 -19.56
N HIS A 25 12.07 19.69 -19.16
CA HIS A 25 11.71 19.95 -17.76
C HIS A 25 10.73 18.88 -17.28
N LEU A 26 10.78 18.51 -16.00
CA LEU A 26 9.75 17.63 -15.40
C LEU A 26 8.48 18.39 -14.94
N TYR A 27 8.47 19.74 -14.80
CA TYR A 27 7.32 20.68 -14.93
C TYR A 27 7.78 22.17 -14.70
N PRO A 28 6.91 23.20 -14.81
CA PRO A 28 6.53 24.00 -15.99
C PRO A 28 7.40 25.26 -16.23
N SER A 29 7.60 25.63 -17.50
CA SER A 29 8.34 26.84 -17.88
C SER A 29 7.51 28.11 -17.67
N ALA A 30 7.83 28.87 -16.62
CA ALA A 30 7.36 30.25 -16.47
C ALA A 30 8.18 31.20 -17.37
N HIS A 31 7.43 31.96 -18.17
CA HIS A 31 7.79 33.22 -18.82
C HIS A 31 8.63 33.20 -20.11
N ARG A 32 7.85 33.35 -21.18
CA ARG A 32 8.13 33.86 -22.53
C ARG A 32 8.75 35.26 -22.48
N PHE A 33 9.98 35.40 -23.00
CA PHE A 33 10.51 36.66 -23.53
C PHE A 33 11.14 36.41 -24.90
N PRO A 34 10.81 37.20 -25.95
CA PRO A 34 11.44 37.09 -27.25
C PRO A 34 12.63 38.07 -27.30
N GLY A 35 13.84 37.53 -27.18
CA GLY A 35 15.07 38.30 -27.32
C GLY A 35 16.25 37.36 -27.46
N SER A 36 17.08 37.58 -28.47
CA SER A 36 18.14 36.68 -28.91
C SER A 36 19.21 36.45 -27.84
N GLU A 37 19.34 35.22 -27.32
CA GLU A 37 20.54 34.79 -26.61
C GLU A 37 20.93 33.37 -27.04
N ARG A 38 22.24 33.15 -27.19
CA ARG A 38 22.86 31.88 -27.57
C ARG A 38 22.33 30.79 -26.64
N ARG A 39 21.66 29.77 -27.20
CA ARG A 39 21.20 28.59 -26.46
C ARG A 39 22.41 27.93 -25.80
N THR A 40 22.63 28.15 -24.51
CA THR A 40 23.45 27.23 -23.72
C THR A 40 22.74 25.88 -23.76
N PRO A 41 23.45 24.78 -24.05
CA PRO A 41 22.81 23.46 -24.06
C PRO A 41 22.19 23.20 -22.69
N HIS A 42 20.86 23.04 -22.63
CA HIS A 42 20.20 22.67 -21.39
C HIS A 42 20.82 21.35 -20.86
N PRO A 43 21.11 21.26 -19.56
CA PRO A 43 21.66 20.04 -18.99
C PRO A 43 20.75 18.84 -19.26
N SER A 44 21.25 17.85 -19.99
CA SER A 44 20.48 16.63 -20.22
C SER A 44 20.46 15.80 -18.92
N PRO A 45 19.28 15.37 -18.44
CA PRO A 45 19.14 14.42 -17.33
C PRO A 45 19.73 13.03 -17.63
N LEU A 46 20.36 12.84 -18.79
CA LEU A 46 21.05 11.62 -19.21
C LEU A 46 22.59 11.75 -19.18
N ALA A 47 23.11 12.92 -18.79
CA ALA A 47 24.54 13.15 -18.71
C ALA A 47 25.18 12.29 -17.61
N LYS A 48 26.33 11.67 -17.91
CA LYS A 48 27.06 10.80 -16.97
C LYS A 48 27.35 11.45 -15.61
N ARG A 49 27.46 12.78 -15.56
CA ARG A 49 27.67 13.55 -14.32
C ARG A 49 26.55 13.40 -13.29
N TYR A 50 25.39 12.89 -13.71
CA TYR A 50 24.22 12.69 -12.86
C TYR A 50 23.97 11.20 -12.51
N GLU A 51 24.91 10.30 -12.85
CA GLU A 51 24.85 8.88 -12.50
C GLU A 51 25.45 8.63 -11.09
N GLY A 52 24.76 7.82 -10.28
CA GLY A 52 25.27 7.33 -8.99
C GLY A 52 25.74 8.41 -8.01
N GLU A 53 26.87 8.17 -7.36
CA GLU A 53 27.49 9.03 -6.32
C GLU A 53 28.02 10.37 -6.89
N ALA A 54 28.29 10.44 -8.21
CA ALA A 54 28.73 11.67 -8.87
C ALA A 54 27.65 12.77 -8.89
N LEU A 55 26.39 12.40 -8.69
CA LEU A 55 25.25 13.32 -8.66
C LEU A 55 25.31 14.28 -7.46
N VAL A 56 25.72 13.79 -6.29
CA VAL A 56 25.84 14.61 -5.06
C VAL A 56 27.01 15.58 -5.18
N VAL A 57 28.13 15.12 -5.75
CA VAL A 57 29.28 15.98 -6.05
C VAL A 57 28.91 17.08 -7.05
N THR A 58 28.13 16.73 -8.08
CA THR A 58 27.66 17.69 -9.08
C THR A 58 26.72 18.73 -8.45
N LEU A 59 25.84 18.33 -7.52
CA LEU A 59 24.98 19.26 -6.77
C LEU A 59 25.81 20.32 -6.03
N SER A 60 26.85 19.90 -5.29
CA SER A 60 27.70 20.82 -4.52
C SER A 60 28.56 21.75 -5.37
N SER A 61 28.86 21.35 -6.61
CA SER A 61 29.73 22.11 -7.53
C SER A 61 28.96 22.98 -8.55
N SER A 62 27.66 22.76 -8.72
CA SER A 62 26.85 23.48 -9.69
C SER A 62 26.62 24.93 -9.27
N ARG A 63 26.85 25.87 -10.19
CA ARG A 63 26.54 27.30 -10.03
C ARG A 63 25.24 27.70 -10.72
N ASP A 64 24.65 26.80 -11.51
CA ASP A 64 23.41 27.04 -12.24
C ASP A 64 22.20 26.63 -11.38
N PRO A 65 21.32 27.58 -11.01
CA PRO A 65 20.13 27.30 -10.22
C PRO A 65 19.19 26.26 -10.86
N THR A 66 19.15 26.20 -12.20
CA THR A 66 18.27 25.28 -12.93
C THR A 66 18.79 23.85 -12.88
N GLU A 67 20.10 23.67 -13.04
CA GLU A 67 20.79 22.39 -12.84
C GLU A 67 20.64 21.89 -11.40
N HIS A 68 20.75 22.78 -10.42
CA HIS A 68 20.57 22.42 -9.02
C HIS A 68 19.15 21.90 -8.74
N SER A 69 18.11 22.56 -9.28
CA SER A 69 16.71 22.11 -9.17
C SER A 69 16.51 20.73 -9.80
N LEU A 70 17.05 20.49 -11.00
CA LEU A 70 16.96 19.21 -11.70
C LEU A 70 17.58 18.06 -10.90
N ILE A 71 18.77 18.28 -10.33
CA ILE A 71 19.48 17.27 -9.53
C ILE A 71 18.66 16.90 -8.29
N LEU A 72 18.08 17.89 -7.61
CA LEU A 72 17.22 17.66 -6.45
C LEU A 72 15.98 16.83 -6.79
N GLU A 73 15.28 17.17 -7.88
CA GLU A 73 14.11 16.40 -8.34
C GLU A 73 14.47 14.95 -8.67
N LEU A 74 15.63 14.72 -9.28
CA LEU A 74 16.11 13.38 -9.58
C LEU A 74 16.44 12.58 -8.31
N LEU A 75 17.11 13.19 -7.34
CA LEU A 75 17.40 12.57 -6.04
C LEU A 75 16.11 12.18 -5.30
N LEU A 76 15.13 13.09 -5.28
CA LEU A 76 13.81 12.82 -4.72
C LEU A 76 13.11 11.65 -5.43
N SER A 77 13.18 11.62 -6.76
CA SER A 77 12.60 10.54 -7.57
C SER A 77 13.23 9.18 -7.22
N ARG A 78 14.54 9.11 -7.03
CA ARG A 78 15.25 7.88 -6.63
C ARG A 78 14.86 7.45 -5.21
N LEU A 79 14.79 8.39 -4.27
CA LEU A 79 14.39 8.11 -2.89
C LEU A 79 12.96 7.52 -2.84
N VAL A 80 12.01 8.15 -3.53
CA VAL A 80 10.62 7.68 -3.58
C VAL A 80 10.52 6.30 -4.21
N LYS A 81 11.23 6.02 -5.31
CA LYS A 81 11.27 4.68 -5.93
C LYS A 81 11.87 3.63 -4.99
N GLY A 82 12.95 3.95 -4.30
CA GLY A 82 13.56 3.07 -3.31
C GLY A 82 12.56 2.72 -2.19
N GLN A 83 11.86 3.73 -1.67
CA GLN A 83 10.82 3.54 -0.66
C GLN A 83 9.65 2.67 -1.16
N GLN A 84 9.18 2.91 -2.38
CA GLN A 84 8.12 2.11 -3.00
C GLN A 84 8.55 0.65 -3.19
N SER A 85 9.79 0.43 -3.63
CA SER A 85 10.35 -0.91 -3.83
C SER A 85 10.44 -1.67 -2.50
N LEU A 86 10.88 -1.00 -1.43
CA LEU A 86 10.92 -1.58 -0.08
C LEU A 86 9.51 -1.94 0.42
N ARG A 87 8.53 -1.06 0.24
CA ARG A 87 7.13 -1.33 0.60
C ARG A 87 6.59 -2.55 -0.13
N LEU A 88 6.81 -2.65 -1.44
CA LEU A 88 6.39 -3.80 -2.23
C LEU A 88 7.08 -5.08 -1.76
N PHE A 89 8.39 -5.04 -1.52
CA PHE A 89 9.14 -6.17 -0.98
C PHE A 89 8.58 -6.65 0.36
N MET A 90 8.29 -5.73 1.29
CA MET A 90 7.69 -6.07 2.58
C MET A 90 6.31 -6.72 2.40
N GLN A 91 5.45 -6.19 1.54
CA GLN A 91 4.13 -6.76 1.25
C GLN A 91 4.22 -8.17 0.67
N LEU A 92 5.13 -8.40 -0.27
CA LEU A 92 5.37 -9.73 -0.85
C LEU A 92 5.87 -10.73 0.19
N ASN A 93 6.76 -10.30 1.10
CA ASN A 93 7.24 -11.16 2.18
C ASN A 93 6.12 -11.56 3.14
N ILE A 94 5.25 -10.62 3.54
CA ILE A 94 4.09 -10.91 4.39
C ILE A 94 3.19 -11.93 3.69
N ARG A 95 2.81 -11.67 2.43
CA ARG A 95 1.97 -12.57 1.63
C ARG A 95 2.60 -13.97 1.48
N SER A 96 3.91 -14.03 1.27
CA SER A 96 4.62 -15.30 1.13
C SER A 96 4.60 -16.11 2.42
N ARG A 97 4.83 -15.45 3.57
CA ARG A 97 4.72 -16.09 4.89
C ARG A 97 3.30 -16.59 5.16
N ASP A 98 2.29 -15.81 4.83
CA ASP A 98 0.89 -16.19 5.00
C ASP A 98 0.54 -17.43 4.17
N ILE A 99 0.99 -17.49 2.90
CA ILE A 99 0.78 -18.66 2.02
C ILE A 99 1.47 -19.91 2.60
N ILE A 100 2.73 -19.79 3.04
CA ILE A 100 3.48 -20.91 3.60
C ILE A 100 2.80 -21.41 4.88
N SER A 101 2.39 -20.50 5.78
CA SER A 101 1.65 -20.83 7.00
C SER A 101 0.36 -21.58 6.70
N LEU A 102 -0.42 -21.10 5.73
CA LEU A 102 -1.65 -21.75 5.28
C LEU A 102 -1.38 -23.18 4.76
N GLN A 103 -0.38 -23.33 3.89
CA GLN A 103 0.00 -24.64 3.34
C GLN A 103 0.44 -25.63 4.42
N GLN A 104 1.21 -25.17 5.41
CA GLN A 104 1.66 -25.99 6.54
C GLN A 104 0.48 -26.45 7.39
N THR A 105 -0.46 -25.55 7.74
CA THR A 105 -1.67 -25.88 8.49
C THR A 105 -2.57 -26.86 7.74
N MET A 106 -2.70 -26.71 6.42
CA MET A 106 -3.45 -27.65 5.59
C MET A 106 -2.76 -29.02 5.52
N ALA A 107 -1.44 -29.05 5.34
CA ALA A 107 -0.66 -30.28 5.26
C ALA A 107 -0.62 -31.06 6.58
N SER A 108 -0.66 -30.37 7.72
CA SER A 108 -0.74 -30.98 9.05
C SER A 108 -2.15 -31.47 9.41
N GLY A 109 -3.15 -31.24 8.54
CA GLY A 109 -4.55 -31.58 8.81
C GLY A 109 -5.16 -30.76 9.95
N GLN A 110 -4.57 -29.61 10.29
CA GLN A 110 -5.11 -28.70 11.31
C GLN A 110 -6.27 -27.89 10.73
N VAL A 111 -7.38 -28.57 10.50
CA VAL A 111 -8.66 -28.00 10.09
C VAL A 111 -9.66 -28.08 11.23
N HIS A 112 -10.59 -27.15 11.28
CA HIS A 112 -11.70 -27.13 12.22
C HIS A 112 -12.95 -26.58 11.52
N GLU A 113 -14.12 -26.97 11.99
CA GLU A 113 -15.39 -26.51 11.44
C GLU A 113 -15.73 -25.10 11.92
N CYS A 114 -16.36 -24.32 11.06
CA CYS A 114 -17.01 -23.08 11.44
C CYS A 114 -18.31 -23.40 12.19
N GLU A 115 -18.50 -22.86 13.40
CA GLU A 115 -19.70 -23.13 14.21
C GLU A 115 -21.01 -22.57 13.62
N SER A 116 -20.93 -21.67 12.63
CA SER A 116 -22.11 -21.09 11.99
C SER A 116 -22.53 -21.82 10.71
N CYS A 117 -21.59 -22.27 9.89
CA CYS A 117 -21.88 -22.87 8.58
C CYS A 117 -21.40 -24.31 8.41
N PHE A 118 -20.74 -24.87 9.43
CA PHE A 118 -20.24 -26.25 9.49
C PHE A 118 -19.28 -26.65 8.37
N ALA A 119 -18.74 -25.67 7.62
CA ALA A 119 -17.68 -25.93 6.66
C ALA A 119 -16.31 -25.94 7.35
N GLU A 120 -15.43 -26.83 6.90
CA GLU A 120 -14.06 -26.96 7.41
C GLU A 120 -13.15 -25.85 6.88
N TYR A 121 -12.34 -25.29 7.76
CA TYR A 121 -11.32 -24.30 7.42
C TYR A 121 -10.01 -24.62 8.15
N PRO A 122 -8.85 -24.22 7.59
CA PRO A 122 -7.59 -24.23 8.33
C PRO A 122 -7.72 -23.40 9.60
N VAL A 123 -7.27 -23.94 10.73
CA VAL A 123 -7.43 -23.31 12.06
C VAL A 123 -6.84 -21.90 12.11
N ASN A 124 -5.70 -21.67 11.44
CA ASN A 124 -5.07 -20.36 11.34
C ASN A 124 -5.87 -19.31 10.54
N ARG A 125 -6.97 -19.72 9.89
CA ARG A 125 -7.88 -18.84 9.15
C ARG A 125 -9.21 -18.61 9.86
N LEU A 126 -9.49 -19.37 10.91
CA LEU A 126 -10.66 -19.16 11.74
C LEU A 126 -10.46 -17.94 12.64
N ILE A 127 -11.59 -17.33 12.97
CA ILE A 127 -11.73 -16.19 13.87
C ILE A 127 -12.32 -16.70 15.15
N HIS A 128 -11.77 -16.28 16.29
CA HIS A 128 -12.26 -16.69 17.59
C HIS A 128 -12.86 -15.53 18.36
N CYS A 129 -13.93 -15.80 19.13
CA CYS A 129 -14.44 -14.83 20.10
C CYS A 129 -13.52 -14.75 21.34
N ASP A 130 -13.72 -13.73 22.17
CA ASP A 130 -13.02 -13.57 23.46
C ASP A 130 -13.77 -14.25 24.62
N GLY A 131 -14.63 -15.23 24.31
CA GLY A 131 -15.36 -16.02 25.30
C GLY A 131 -14.43 -16.93 26.12
N HIS A 132 -14.92 -17.44 27.26
CA HIS A 132 -14.18 -18.37 28.11
C HIS A 132 -13.71 -19.62 27.34
N HIS A 133 -14.57 -20.12 26.45
CA HIS A 133 -14.23 -21.09 25.43
C HIS A 133 -14.28 -20.37 24.06
N PRO A 134 -13.17 -20.34 23.30
CA PRO A 134 -13.13 -19.62 22.04
C PRO A 134 -13.97 -20.34 21.00
N HIS A 135 -15.07 -19.71 20.58
CA HIS A 135 -15.90 -20.18 19.48
C HIS A 135 -15.27 -19.81 18.14
N LEU A 136 -15.24 -20.76 17.20
CA LEU A 136 -14.51 -20.63 15.95
C LEU A 136 -15.43 -20.38 14.74
N PHE A 137 -15.16 -19.30 14.01
CA PHE A 137 -15.95 -18.89 12.85
C PHE A 137 -15.10 -18.59 11.62
N CYS A 138 -15.64 -18.83 10.44
CA CYS A 138 -14.95 -18.46 9.21
C CYS A 138 -15.11 -16.95 8.92
N PRO A 139 -14.15 -16.32 8.19
CA PRO A 139 -14.20 -14.90 7.87
C PRO A 139 -15.48 -14.46 7.15
N LYS A 140 -16.07 -15.35 6.35
CA LYS A 140 -17.32 -15.06 5.63
C LYS A 140 -18.49 -14.89 6.60
N CYS A 141 -18.69 -15.83 7.52
CA CYS A 141 -19.75 -15.74 8.53
C CYS A 141 -19.59 -14.49 9.41
N CYS A 142 -18.35 -14.19 9.85
CA CYS A 142 -18.06 -12.97 10.62
C CYS A 142 -18.38 -11.68 9.83
N ALA A 143 -18.01 -11.62 8.54
CA ALA A 143 -18.32 -10.48 7.68
C ALA A 143 -19.83 -10.30 7.49
N THR A 144 -20.57 -11.37 7.20
CA THR A 144 -22.03 -11.34 7.07
C THR A 144 -22.71 -10.93 8.38
N ASN A 145 -22.21 -11.37 9.54
CA ASN A 145 -22.72 -10.90 10.82
C ASN A 145 -22.45 -9.40 11.01
N ALA A 146 -21.26 -8.91 10.67
CA ALA A 146 -20.96 -7.48 10.75
C ALA A 146 -21.88 -6.64 9.85
N GLU A 147 -22.07 -7.06 8.60
CA GLU A 147 -23.04 -6.43 7.69
C GLU A 147 -24.45 -6.42 8.29
N THR A 148 -24.86 -7.53 8.91
CA THR A 148 -26.15 -7.64 9.58
C THR A 148 -26.27 -6.66 10.76
N GLN A 149 -25.26 -6.56 11.61
CA GLN A 149 -25.28 -5.61 12.74
C GLN A 149 -25.30 -4.16 12.25
N ILE A 150 -24.48 -3.83 11.26
CA ILE A 150 -24.45 -2.50 10.63
C ILE A 150 -25.83 -2.16 10.06
N SER A 151 -26.48 -3.09 9.35
CA SER A 151 -27.82 -2.87 8.78
C SER A 151 -28.90 -2.62 9.84
N ARG A 152 -28.68 -3.14 11.05
CA ARG A 152 -29.55 -2.94 12.22
C ARG A 152 -29.14 -1.73 13.07
N SER A 153 -28.24 -0.89 12.56
CA SER A 153 -27.66 0.24 13.29
C SER A 153 -27.03 -0.17 14.63
N LYS A 154 -26.41 -1.35 14.69
CA LYS A 154 -25.65 -1.82 15.86
C LYS A 154 -24.17 -1.79 15.55
N HIS A 155 -23.37 -1.23 16.47
CA HIS A 155 -21.91 -1.17 16.35
C HIS A 155 -21.21 -2.35 17.05
N GLU A 156 -21.90 -3.06 17.94
CA GLU A 156 -21.33 -4.19 18.68
C GLU A 156 -21.33 -5.49 17.86
N LEU A 157 -20.13 -6.03 17.61
CA LEU A 157 -19.95 -7.32 16.95
C LEU A 157 -19.79 -8.42 18.00
N ARG A 158 -20.90 -9.09 18.32
CA ARG A 158 -20.94 -10.19 19.30
C ARG A 158 -20.79 -11.57 18.67
N CYS A 159 -20.38 -12.53 19.49
CA CYS A 159 -20.30 -13.95 19.15
C CYS A 159 -21.62 -14.46 18.56
N MET A 160 -21.51 -15.37 17.60
CA MET A 160 -22.66 -15.95 16.88
C MET A 160 -23.04 -17.35 17.40
N SER A 161 -22.37 -17.83 18.44
CA SER A 161 -22.63 -19.16 19.00
C SER A 161 -24.03 -19.23 19.63
N ILE A 162 -24.62 -20.42 19.61
CA ILE A 162 -25.93 -20.71 20.23
C ILE A 162 -25.85 -20.86 21.76
N GLU A 163 -24.64 -20.94 22.32
CA GLU A 163 -24.39 -21.20 23.75
C GLU A 163 -24.55 -19.95 24.65
N ASP A 164 -25.37 -18.98 24.22
CA ASP A 164 -25.58 -17.68 24.91
C ASP A 164 -24.26 -16.94 25.24
N CYS A 165 -23.35 -16.93 24.27
CA CYS A 165 -22.07 -16.22 24.39
C CYS A 165 -22.25 -14.73 24.08
N THR A 166 -22.04 -13.88 25.08
CA THR A 166 -22.11 -12.41 24.93
C THR A 166 -20.78 -11.76 24.57
N ALA A 167 -19.71 -12.56 24.41
CA ALA A 167 -18.38 -12.07 24.10
C ALA A 167 -18.31 -11.40 22.71
N GLY A 168 -17.39 -10.45 22.57
CA GLY A 168 -17.04 -9.87 21.28
C GLY A 168 -15.87 -10.58 20.61
N PHE A 169 -15.29 -9.89 19.63
CA PHE A 169 -14.05 -10.27 18.96
C PHE A 169 -12.97 -9.23 19.26
N SER A 170 -11.74 -9.66 19.52
CA SER A 170 -10.62 -8.72 19.69
C SER A 170 -10.37 -7.89 18.43
N VAL A 171 -9.69 -6.74 18.56
CA VAL A 171 -9.35 -5.87 17.42
C VAL A 171 -8.53 -6.62 16.36
N GLY A 172 -7.63 -7.51 16.79
CA GLY A 172 -6.83 -8.34 15.88
C GLY A 172 -7.69 -9.33 15.09
N GLU A 173 -8.68 -9.94 15.75
CA GLU A 173 -9.65 -10.83 15.11
C GLU A 173 -10.59 -10.09 14.15
N GLN A 174 -11.10 -8.92 14.57
CA GLN A 174 -11.92 -8.04 13.73
C GLN A 174 -11.20 -7.62 12.45
N ALA A 175 -9.91 -7.29 12.53
CA ALA A 175 -9.11 -6.92 11.37
C ALA A 175 -8.99 -8.03 10.30
N LYS A 176 -9.26 -9.29 10.64
CA LYS A 176 -9.23 -10.41 9.68
C LYS A 176 -10.43 -10.44 8.73
N TYR A 177 -11.56 -9.83 9.10
CA TYR A 177 -12.80 -9.89 8.33
C TYR A 177 -13.48 -8.54 8.07
N LEU A 178 -13.10 -7.48 8.79
CA LEU A 178 -13.65 -6.15 8.56
C LEU A 178 -12.94 -5.44 7.39
N SER A 179 -13.73 -4.95 6.44
CA SER A 179 -13.27 -4.05 5.40
C SER A 179 -13.14 -2.62 5.93
N VAL A 180 -12.46 -1.76 5.17
CA VAL A 180 -12.37 -0.32 5.48
C VAL A 180 -13.77 0.30 5.58
N ASP A 181 -14.73 -0.17 4.79
CA ASP A 181 -16.09 0.33 4.80
C ASP A 181 -16.87 -0.15 6.03
N HIS A 182 -16.66 -1.40 6.47
CA HIS A 182 -17.23 -1.89 7.73
C HIS A 182 -16.75 -1.05 8.92
N ILE A 183 -15.43 -0.80 9.00
CA ILE A 183 -14.84 -0.02 10.10
C ILE A 183 -15.43 1.40 10.13
N LYS A 184 -15.56 2.05 8.96
CA LYS A 184 -16.16 3.39 8.86
C LYS A 184 -17.63 3.40 9.27
N ALA A 185 -18.40 2.39 8.86
CA ALA A 185 -19.82 2.29 9.18
C ALA A 185 -20.05 2.09 10.68
N LEU A 186 -19.32 1.13 11.28
CA LEU A 186 -19.37 0.87 12.72
C LEU A 186 -18.99 2.12 13.54
N GLY A 187 -17.91 2.82 13.15
CA GLY A 187 -17.50 4.04 13.84
C GLY A 187 -18.44 5.25 13.66
N ARG A 188 -19.34 5.23 12.68
CA ARG A 188 -20.44 6.22 12.59
C ARG A 188 -21.55 5.87 13.57
N ILE A 189 -21.99 4.61 13.53
CA ILE A 189 -23.04 4.09 14.43
C ILE A 189 -22.63 4.28 15.90
N GLU A 190 -21.38 3.96 16.25
CA GLU A 190 -20.88 4.14 17.62
C GLU A 190 -20.98 5.59 18.12
N LYS A 191 -20.67 6.57 17.26
CA LYS A 191 -20.82 7.99 17.59
C LYS A 191 -22.26 8.39 17.79
N ASP A 192 -23.18 7.87 16.96
CA ASP A 192 -24.61 8.16 17.07
C ASP A 192 -25.21 7.62 18.38
N TYR A 193 -24.63 6.56 18.95
CA TYR A 193 -25.02 6.00 20.26
C TYR A 193 -24.44 6.75 21.47
N ALA A 194 -23.37 7.53 21.27
CA ALA A 194 -22.69 8.28 22.34
C ALA A 194 -23.32 9.67 22.61
N VAL A 195 -24.41 10.00 21.92
CA VAL A 195 -25.21 11.23 22.03
C VAL A 195 -26.46 10.96 22.85
#